data_AF-A0A524F8C1-F1
#
_entry.id   AF-A0A524F8C1-F1
#
_cell.length_a   1.000
_cell.length_b   1.000
_cell.length_c   1.000
_cell.angle_alpha   90.00
_cell.angle_beta   90.00
_cell.angle_gamma   90.00
#
_symmetry.space_group_name_H-M   'P 1'
#
loop_
_entity.id
_entity.type
_entity.pdbx_description
1 polymer ?
#
loop_
_entity_poly.entity_id
_entity_poly.type
_entity_poly.pdbx_seq_one_letter_code
_entity_poly.pdbx_strand_id
1 'polypeptide(L)'
;MTLDKDNYKIIEISKVDNKIIKKLIDNLKLGISDDFFISFESLLKLGKKAESVIESQIKDIDDEHSFKKEIFNILLKSIKTKEIENPLIKKLYHPDFTIRAKAIIHLEKNEALKYLNLILPLASDPDDSVRWAVVKLLGTLNQLENPNISKVLKKQLNFESNPVIQKKIKKILKKS
;
A
#
# COMPACT_ATOMS: atom_id res chain seq x y z
N MET A 1 -22.46 -5.26 16.31
CA MET A 1 -21.63 -4.03 16.31
C MET A 1 -21.77 -3.42 14.93
N THR A 2 -22.66 -2.44 14.82
CA THR A 2 -22.96 -1.72 13.57
C THR A 2 -21.73 -0.96 13.13
N LEU A 3 -21.14 -1.37 12.00
CA LEU A 3 -20.16 -0.56 11.29
C LEU A 3 -20.81 0.81 11.03
N ASP A 4 -20.22 1.88 11.58
CA ASP A 4 -20.59 3.26 11.28
C ASP A 4 -20.58 3.45 9.76
N LYS A 5 -21.77 3.51 9.16
CA LYS A 5 -21.95 3.57 7.70
C LYS A 5 -21.94 5.00 7.15
N ASP A 6 -21.82 6.04 7.98
CA ASP A 6 -22.29 7.38 7.58
C ASP A 6 -21.30 8.55 7.73
N ASN A 7 -19.99 8.34 7.55
CA ASN A 7 -19.02 9.47 7.53
C ASN A 7 -18.35 9.71 6.16
N TYR A 8 -18.87 9.14 5.07
CA TYR A 8 -18.32 9.40 3.74
C TYR A 8 -19.05 10.55 3.05
N LYS A 9 -18.31 11.59 2.66
CA LYS A 9 -18.84 12.68 1.84
C LYS A 9 -19.06 12.19 0.42
N ILE A 10 -20.31 11.89 0.07
CA ILE A 10 -20.71 11.56 -1.31
C ILE A 10 -20.74 12.85 -2.13
N ILE A 11 -20.04 12.85 -3.26
CA ILE A 11 -20.00 13.98 -4.21
C ILE A 11 -20.33 13.44 -5.60
N GLU A 12 -21.25 14.10 -6.32
CA GLU A 12 -21.50 13.80 -7.73
C GLU A 12 -20.24 14.06 -8.57
N ILE A 13 -19.95 13.18 -9.53
CA ILE A 13 -18.76 13.28 -10.39
C ILE A 13 -18.71 14.63 -11.14
N SER A 14 -19.86 15.18 -11.52
CA SER A 14 -19.99 16.50 -12.16
C SER A 14 -19.45 17.64 -11.28
N LYS A 15 -19.61 17.54 -9.95
CA LYS A 15 -19.20 18.54 -8.95
C LYS A 15 -17.75 18.39 -8.49
N VAL A 16 -17.03 17.35 -8.94
CA VAL A 16 -15.61 17.16 -8.61
C VAL A 16 -14.76 18.11 -9.44
N ASP A 17 -13.96 18.96 -8.79
CA ASP A 17 -13.00 19.86 -9.41
C ASP A 17 -11.54 19.42 -9.11
N ASN A 18 -10.57 20.15 -9.65
CA ASN A 18 -9.14 19.85 -9.43
C ASN A 18 -8.73 19.97 -7.95
N LYS A 19 -9.42 20.80 -7.16
CA LYS A 19 -9.13 20.94 -5.72
C LYS A 19 -9.52 19.67 -4.96
N ILE A 20 -10.68 19.10 -5.28
CA ILE A 20 -11.11 17.82 -4.72
C ILE A 20 -10.17 16.71 -5.16
N ILE A 21 -9.79 16.64 -6.45
CA ILE A 21 -8.85 15.63 -6.95
C ILE A 21 -7.51 15.73 -6.23
N LYS A 22 -6.99 16.94 -6.01
CA LYS A 22 -5.75 17.16 -5.26
C LYS A 22 -5.86 16.64 -3.81
N LYS A 23 -6.99 16.87 -3.13
CA LYS A 23 -7.23 16.33 -1.79
C LYS A 23 -7.21 14.79 -1.78
N LEU A 24 -7.84 14.14 -2.77
CA LEU A 24 -7.79 12.68 -2.90
C LEU A 24 -6.35 12.17 -3.12
N ILE A 25 -5.58 12.88 -3.94
CA ILE A 25 -4.16 12.57 -4.18
C ILE A 25 -3.34 12.74 -2.88
N ASP A 26 -3.58 13.78 -2.10
CA ASP A 26 -2.88 14.00 -0.83
C ASP A 26 -3.18 12.90 0.19
N ASN A 27 -4.40 12.35 0.20
CA ASN A 27 -4.75 11.21 1.03
C ASN A 27 -3.97 9.93 0.66
N LEU A 28 -3.57 9.75 -0.61
CA LEU A 28 -2.70 8.64 -0.99
C LEU A 28 -1.30 8.75 -0.35
N LYS A 29 -0.93 9.93 0.15
CA LYS A 29 0.35 10.16 0.83
C LYS A 29 0.31 9.78 2.32
N LEU A 30 -0.86 9.56 2.91
CA LEU A 30 -1.04 9.30 4.35
C LEU A 30 -0.74 7.86 4.77
N GLY A 31 -0.45 6.95 3.83
CA GLY A 31 -0.25 5.53 4.13
C GLY A 31 -1.57 4.79 4.37
N ILE A 32 -1.52 3.65 5.07
CA ILE A 32 -2.67 2.76 5.25
C ILE A 32 -3.74 3.46 6.10
N SER A 33 -4.88 3.79 5.48
CA SER A 33 -6.02 4.44 6.13
C SER A 33 -7.29 4.29 5.28
N ASP A 34 -8.45 4.51 5.88
CA ASP A 34 -9.72 4.58 5.15
C ASP A 34 -9.67 5.67 4.08
N ASP A 35 -9.11 6.85 4.43
CA ASP A 35 -8.93 7.97 3.52
C ASP A 35 -8.07 7.61 2.30
N PHE A 36 -6.98 6.87 2.50
CA PHE A 36 -6.19 6.33 1.40
C PHE A 36 -7.05 5.46 0.49
N PHE A 37 -7.75 4.47 1.06
CA PHE A 37 -8.49 3.49 0.29
C PHE A 37 -9.63 4.13 -0.51
N ILE A 38 -10.42 4.99 0.13
CA ILE A 38 -11.53 5.71 -0.50
C ILE A 38 -11.01 6.63 -1.58
N SER A 39 -9.88 7.30 -1.34
CA SER A 39 -9.31 8.21 -2.34
C SER A 39 -8.78 7.45 -3.55
N PHE A 40 -8.15 6.29 -3.34
CA PHE A 40 -7.69 5.41 -4.41
C PHE A 40 -8.87 4.95 -5.29
N GLU A 41 -9.94 4.43 -4.66
CA GLU A 41 -11.16 4.02 -5.36
C GLU A 41 -11.83 5.20 -6.09
N SER A 42 -11.91 6.36 -5.44
CA SER A 42 -12.51 7.56 -6.03
C SER A 42 -11.75 8.04 -7.25
N LEU A 43 -10.41 8.04 -7.20
CA LEU A 43 -9.57 8.42 -8.34
C LEU A 43 -9.71 7.43 -9.51
N LEU A 44 -9.78 6.13 -9.24
CA LEU A 44 -10.10 5.12 -10.26
C LEU A 44 -11.46 5.39 -10.91
N LYS A 45 -12.48 5.69 -10.10
CA LYS A 45 -13.84 5.98 -10.58
C LYS A 45 -13.92 7.27 -11.39
N LEU A 46 -13.13 8.29 -11.04
CA LEU A 46 -13.02 9.54 -11.79
C LEU A 46 -12.34 9.33 -13.15
N GLY A 47 -11.44 8.34 -13.24
CA GLY A 47 -10.83 7.94 -14.50
C GLY A 47 -10.11 9.11 -15.19
N LYS A 48 -10.44 9.32 -16.47
CA LYS A 48 -9.85 10.38 -17.31
C LYS A 48 -9.96 11.79 -16.70
N LYS A 49 -10.96 12.06 -15.85
CA LYS A 49 -11.11 13.35 -15.17
C LYS A 49 -9.97 13.64 -14.17
N ALA A 50 -9.37 12.60 -13.58
CA ALA A 50 -8.27 12.74 -12.63
C ALA A 50 -6.87 12.63 -13.26
N GLU A 51 -6.78 12.19 -14.53
CA GLU A 51 -5.52 11.82 -15.19
C GLU A 51 -4.49 12.94 -15.18
N SER A 52 -4.84 14.13 -15.69
CA SER A 52 -3.90 15.26 -15.81
C SER A 52 -3.39 15.75 -14.46
N VAL A 53 -4.25 15.73 -13.43
CA VAL A 53 -3.86 16.12 -12.07
C VAL A 53 -2.90 15.08 -11.49
N ILE A 54 -3.18 13.78 -11.66
CA ILE A 54 -2.28 12.70 -11.22
C ILE A 54 -0.91 12.81 -11.93
N GLU A 55 -0.90 13.04 -13.24
CA GLU A 55 0.33 13.23 -14.01
C GLU A 55 1.17 14.41 -13.52
N SER A 56 0.53 15.53 -13.20
CA SER A 56 1.25 16.68 -12.63
C SER A 56 1.85 16.34 -11.27
N GLN A 57 1.11 15.62 -10.42
CA GLN A 57 1.55 15.29 -9.06
C GLN A 57 2.70 14.28 -9.03
N ILE A 58 2.77 13.33 -9.97
CA ILE A 58 3.88 12.35 -10.04
C ILE A 58 5.24 13.05 -10.20
N LYS A 59 5.28 14.19 -10.92
CA LYS A 59 6.51 14.97 -11.13
C LYS A 59 7.02 15.63 -9.84
N ASP A 60 6.13 15.84 -8.88
CA ASP A 60 6.41 16.53 -7.62
C ASP A 60 6.71 15.56 -6.45
N ILE A 61 6.71 14.24 -6.70
CA ILE A 61 6.98 13.23 -5.65
C ILE A 61 8.49 13.04 -5.52
N ASP A 62 9.01 13.45 -4.36
CA ASP A 62 10.40 13.20 -3.96
C ASP A 62 10.69 11.69 -3.84
N ASP A 63 11.92 11.32 -4.17
CA ASP A 63 12.42 9.94 -4.17
C ASP A 63 12.43 9.30 -2.77
N GLU A 64 12.35 10.12 -1.71
CA GLU A 64 12.20 9.64 -0.32
C GLU A 64 10.92 8.80 -0.12
N HIS A 65 9.93 8.94 -1.01
CA HIS A 65 8.66 8.22 -0.96
C HIS A 65 8.44 7.29 -2.16
N SER A 66 9.45 6.50 -2.52
CA SER A 66 9.46 5.64 -3.71
C SER A 66 8.20 4.76 -3.90
N PHE A 67 7.64 4.17 -2.83
CA PHE A 67 6.41 3.36 -2.94
C PHE A 67 5.17 4.19 -3.33
N LYS A 68 5.11 5.47 -2.93
CA LYS A 68 3.98 6.36 -3.27
C LYS A 68 3.98 6.60 -4.77
N LYS A 69 5.14 6.91 -5.35
CA LYS A 69 5.32 7.08 -6.80
C LYS A 69 4.84 5.85 -7.57
N GLU A 70 5.10 4.65 -7.05
CA GLU A 70 4.60 3.40 -7.62
C GLU A 70 3.07 3.31 -7.58
N ILE A 71 2.43 3.65 -6.45
CA ILE A 71 0.96 3.71 -6.34
C ILE A 71 0.36 4.67 -7.38
N PHE A 72 0.93 5.88 -7.53
CA PHE A 72 0.45 6.84 -8.53
C PHE A 72 0.64 6.35 -9.96
N ASN A 73 1.78 5.72 -10.27
CA ASN A 73 2.03 5.17 -11.59
C ASN A 73 1.05 4.04 -11.92
N ILE A 74 0.73 3.17 -10.96
CA ILE A 74 -0.23 2.09 -11.16
C ILE A 74 -1.65 2.66 -11.33
N LEU A 75 -2.04 3.63 -10.51
CA LEU A 75 -3.30 4.34 -10.65
C LEU A 75 -3.43 4.98 -12.04
N LEU A 76 -2.41 5.70 -12.50
CA LEU A 76 -2.38 6.34 -13.80
C LEU A 76 -2.46 5.32 -14.94
N LYS A 77 -1.72 4.21 -14.84
CA LYS A 77 -1.79 3.11 -15.81
C LYS A 77 -3.21 2.55 -15.88
N SER A 78 -3.83 2.23 -14.75
CA SER A 78 -5.20 1.71 -14.70
C SER A 78 -6.23 2.67 -15.30
N ILE A 79 -6.06 3.98 -15.09
CA ILE A 79 -6.91 5.01 -15.71
C ILE A 79 -6.74 5.02 -17.24
N LYS A 80 -5.51 4.91 -17.72
CA LYS A 80 -5.17 4.96 -19.15
C LYS A 80 -5.64 3.73 -19.91
N THR A 81 -5.41 2.54 -19.36
CA THR A 81 -5.74 1.27 -20.03
C THR A 81 -7.18 0.84 -19.79
N LYS A 82 -7.88 1.41 -18.80
CA LYS A 82 -9.16 0.92 -18.26
C LYS A 82 -9.09 -0.53 -17.75
N GLU A 83 -7.90 -1.09 -17.66
CA GLU A 83 -7.67 -2.37 -17.04
C GLU A 83 -7.41 -2.10 -15.56
N ILE A 84 -8.25 -2.66 -14.69
CA ILE A 84 -7.97 -2.70 -13.25
C ILE A 84 -6.86 -3.74 -13.08
N GLU A 85 -5.66 -3.38 -13.50
CA GLU A 85 -4.53 -4.30 -13.64
C GLU A 85 -3.98 -4.75 -12.29
N ASN A 86 -4.58 -4.32 -11.16
CA ASN A 86 -4.12 -4.85 -9.88
C ASN A 86 -5.17 -4.87 -8.75
N PRO A 87 -6.07 -5.88 -8.74
CA PRO A 87 -6.88 -6.21 -7.56
C PRO A 87 -6.04 -6.37 -6.29
N LEU A 88 -4.75 -6.67 -6.41
CA LEU A 88 -3.86 -6.83 -5.29
C LEU A 88 -3.66 -5.53 -4.50
N ILE A 89 -3.48 -4.36 -5.14
CA ILE A 89 -3.24 -3.10 -4.39
C ILE A 89 -4.42 -2.77 -3.50
N LYS A 90 -5.64 -2.91 -4.04
CA LYS A 90 -6.88 -2.74 -3.29
C LYS A 90 -6.92 -3.65 -2.07
N LYS A 91 -6.43 -4.89 -2.20
CA LYS A 91 -6.35 -5.84 -1.09
C LYS A 91 -5.22 -5.49 -0.10
N LEU A 92 -4.04 -5.10 -0.59
CA LEU A 92 -2.86 -4.75 0.21
C LEU A 92 -3.08 -3.54 1.11
N TYR A 93 -3.90 -2.58 0.67
CA TYR A 93 -4.20 -1.35 1.38
C TYR A 93 -5.69 -1.23 1.76
N HIS A 94 -6.39 -2.37 1.83
CA HIS A 94 -7.78 -2.43 2.26
C HIS A 94 -7.91 -1.97 3.72
N PRO A 95 -8.99 -1.28 4.13
CA PRO A 95 -9.18 -0.86 5.53
C PRO A 95 -9.28 -2.04 6.51
N ASP A 96 -9.92 -3.13 6.12
CA ASP A 96 -9.92 -4.40 6.87
C ASP A 96 -8.55 -5.10 6.84
N PHE A 97 -7.92 -5.21 8.00
CA PHE A 97 -6.64 -5.89 8.20
C PHE A 97 -6.67 -7.37 7.79
N THR A 98 -7.82 -8.04 7.91
CA THR A 98 -7.97 -9.44 7.50
C THR A 98 -7.79 -9.59 6.00
N ILE A 99 -8.29 -8.62 5.22
CA ILE A 99 -8.11 -8.60 3.76
C ILE A 99 -6.65 -8.34 3.42
N ARG A 100 -5.99 -7.38 4.09
CA ARG A 100 -4.55 -7.12 3.89
C ARG A 100 -3.68 -8.34 4.21
N ALA A 101 -3.89 -8.97 5.36
CA ALA A 101 -3.15 -10.16 5.77
C ALA A 101 -3.35 -11.33 4.79
N LYS A 102 -4.61 -11.58 4.37
CA LYS A 102 -4.92 -12.60 3.35
C LYS A 102 -4.26 -12.29 2.02
N ALA A 103 -4.23 -11.04 1.60
CA ALA A 103 -3.55 -10.63 0.36
C ALA A 103 -2.10 -11.11 0.39
N ILE A 104 -1.37 -10.81 1.47
CA ILE A 104 0.04 -11.18 1.63
C ILE A 104 0.23 -12.70 1.74
N ILE A 105 -0.62 -13.40 2.50
CA ILE A 105 -0.47 -14.85 2.73
C ILE A 105 -0.58 -15.66 1.43
N HIS A 106 -1.42 -15.22 0.49
CA HIS A 106 -1.67 -15.93 -0.76
C HIS A 106 -0.75 -15.48 -1.91
N LEU A 107 0.17 -14.53 -1.67
CA LEU A 107 1.11 -14.10 -2.70
C LEU A 107 2.11 -15.21 -3.02
N GLU A 108 2.17 -15.57 -4.30
CA GLU A 108 3.26 -16.40 -4.80
C GLU A 108 4.58 -15.61 -4.84
N LYS A 109 5.71 -16.32 -4.81
CA LYS A 109 7.04 -15.70 -4.77
C LYS A 109 7.26 -14.68 -5.89
N ASN A 110 6.90 -15.02 -7.12
CA ASN A 110 7.12 -14.14 -8.28
C ASN A 110 6.25 -12.88 -8.21
N GLU A 111 5.01 -13.01 -7.74
CA GLU A 111 4.10 -11.89 -7.56
C GLU A 111 4.56 -10.98 -6.41
N ALA A 112 5.00 -11.57 -5.29
CA ALA A 112 5.59 -10.83 -4.18
C ALA A 112 6.82 -10.01 -4.59
N LEU A 113 7.68 -10.55 -5.46
CA LEU A 113 8.83 -9.82 -5.99
C LEU A 113 8.42 -8.65 -6.88
N LYS A 114 7.40 -8.84 -7.73
CA LYS A 114 6.86 -7.79 -8.58
C LYS A 114 6.32 -6.60 -7.78
N TYR A 115 5.74 -6.86 -6.61
CA TYR A 115 5.11 -5.83 -5.76
C TYR A 115 5.87 -5.54 -4.47
N LEU A 116 7.17 -5.87 -4.42
CA LEU A 116 7.96 -5.79 -3.20
C LEU A 116 7.93 -4.39 -2.58
N ASN A 117 8.06 -3.33 -3.39
CA ASN A 117 8.01 -1.95 -2.93
C ASN A 117 6.66 -1.56 -2.30
N LEU A 118 5.56 -2.18 -2.73
CA LEU A 118 4.23 -1.96 -2.15
C LEU A 118 3.99 -2.80 -0.90
N ILE A 119 4.71 -3.91 -0.74
CA ILE A 119 4.61 -4.82 0.40
C ILE A 119 5.48 -4.35 1.57
N LEU A 120 6.68 -3.82 1.29
CA LEU A 120 7.63 -3.39 2.33
C LEU A 120 7.05 -2.41 3.37
N PRO A 121 6.26 -1.38 2.99
CA PRO A 121 5.62 -0.49 3.97
C PRO A 121 4.69 -1.20 4.95
N LEU A 122 4.07 -2.33 4.55
CA LEU A 122 3.16 -3.12 5.39
C LEU A 122 3.90 -3.88 6.51
N ALA A 123 5.24 -3.90 6.51
CA ALA A 123 6.00 -4.41 7.64
C ALA A 123 5.72 -3.62 8.93
N SER A 124 5.29 -2.37 8.80
CA SER A 124 4.89 -1.48 9.90
C SER A 124 3.37 -1.27 9.98
N ASP A 125 2.59 -2.21 9.45
CA ASP A 125 1.12 -2.17 9.53
C ASP A 125 0.63 -2.06 10.98
N PRO A 126 -0.43 -1.28 11.27
CA PRO A 126 -0.98 -1.18 12.62
C PRO A 126 -1.42 -2.54 13.20
N ASP A 127 -1.78 -3.52 12.37
CA ASP A 127 -2.21 -4.84 12.81
C ASP A 127 -1.10 -5.89 12.76
N ASP A 128 -0.91 -6.60 13.87
CA ASP A 128 0.11 -7.62 14.06
C ASP A 128 -0.03 -8.79 13.08
N SER A 129 -1.25 -9.14 12.66
CA SER A 129 -1.50 -10.24 11.72
C SER A 129 -0.94 -9.91 10.35
N VAL A 130 -1.07 -8.64 9.93
CA VAL A 130 -0.50 -8.15 8.67
C VAL A 130 1.02 -8.10 8.77
N ARG A 131 1.57 -7.53 9.85
CA ARG A 131 3.03 -7.50 10.08
C ARG A 131 3.63 -8.90 10.09
N TRP A 132 2.98 -9.85 10.75
CA TRP A 132 3.40 -11.26 10.76
C TRP A 132 3.40 -11.88 9.35
N ALA A 133 2.33 -11.65 8.57
CA ALA A 133 2.24 -12.14 7.20
C ALA A 133 3.39 -11.59 6.34
N VAL A 134 3.67 -10.29 6.43
CA VAL A 134 4.76 -9.63 5.70
C VAL A 134 6.11 -10.20 6.11
N VAL A 135 6.41 -10.28 7.42
CA VAL A 135 7.68 -10.82 7.91
C VAL A 135 7.87 -12.29 7.50
N LYS A 136 6.79 -13.08 7.50
CA LYS A 136 6.83 -14.47 7.03
C LYS A 136 7.17 -14.54 5.54
N LEU A 137 6.50 -13.75 4.70
CA LEU A 137 6.75 -13.67 3.26
C LEU A 137 8.19 -13.20 2.97
N LEU A 138 8.65 -12.10 3.59
CA LEU A 138 10.02 -11.61 3.38
C LEU A 138 11.07 -12.66 3.77
N GLY A 139 10.81 -13.46 4.80
CA GLY A 139 11.68 -14.58 5.18
C GLY A 139 11.69 -15.76 4.20
N THR A 140 10.72 -15.89 3.28
CA THR A 140 10.66 -16.97 2.28
C THR A 140 11.23 -16.55 0.93
N LEU A 141 11.31 -15.26 0.62
CA LEU A 141 11.81 -14.77 -0.67
C LEU A 141 13.28 -15.16 -0.91
N ASN A 142 14.03 -15.49 0.15
CA ASN A 142 15.46 -15.85 0.09
C ASN A 142 16.31 -14.79 -0.65
N GLN A 143 15.90 -13.53 -0.53
CA GLN A 143 16.53 -12.35 -1.13
C GLN A 143 16.98 -11.38 -0.03
N LEU A 144 17.57 -11.88 1.05
CA LEU A 144 18.08 -11.00 2.12
C LEU A 144 19.25 -10.13 1.63
N GLU A 145 19.87 -10.49 0.52
CA GLU A 145 20.79 -9.64 -0.24
C GLU A 145 20.13 -8.39 -0.82
N ASN A 146 18.80 -8.34 -0.91
CA ASN A 146 18.10 -7.10 -1.22
C ASN A 146 18.23 -6.13 -0.02
N PRO A 147 18.99 -5.03 -0.16
CA PRO A 147 19.27 -4.12 0.94
C PRO A 147 18.00 -3.45 1.50
N ASN A 148 16.94 -3.35 0.70
CA ASN A 148 15.67 -2.77 1.15
C ASN A 148 14.95 -3.69 2.13
N ILE A 149 14.96 -5.01 1.91
CA ILE A 149 14.34 -5.98 2.82
C ILE A 149 15.07 -5.93 4.17
N SER A 150 16.40 -6.01 4.16
CA SER A 150 17.18 -5.99 5.41
C SER A 150 17.05 -4.66 6.15
N LYS A 151 17.05 -3.52 5.45
CA LYS A 151 16.82 -2.19 6.02
C LYS A 151 15.45 -2.12 6.71
N VAL A 152 14.38 -2.55 6.03
CA VAL A 152 13.02 -2.53 6.58
C VAL A 152 12.90 -3.44 7.80
N LEU A 153 13.42 -4.67 7.74
CA LEU A 153 13.38 -5.60 8.86
C LEU A 153 14.18 -5.09 10.08
N LYS A 154 15.35 -4.49 9.87
CA LYS A 154 16.14 -3.86 10.94
C LYS A 154 15.40 -2.68 11.56
N LYS A 155 14.78 -1.83 10.72
CA LYS A 155 13.96 -0.70 11.18
C LYS A 155 12.81 -1.23 12.04
N GLN A 156 12.03 -2.17 11.52
CA GLN A 156 10.89 -2.79 12.21
C GLN A 156 11.27 -3.38 13.55
N LEU A 157 12.44 -4.03 13.64
CA LEU A 157 12.90 -4.63 14.89
C LEU A 157 13.02 -3.63 16.06
N ASN A 158 13.30 -2.35 15.78
CA ASN A 158 13.49 -1.33 16.81
C ASN A 158 12.19 -0.91 17.50
N PHE A 159 11.03 -1.12 16.86
CA PHE A 159 9.74 -0.66 17.37
C PHE A 159 8.64 -1.73 17.34
N GLU A 160 8.94 -2.94 16.87
CA GLU A 160 8.02 -4.07 16.93
C GLU A 160 7.72 -4.43 18.38
N SER A 161 6.47 -4.31 18.81
CA SER A 161 6.04 -4.65 20.17
C SER A 161 5.76 -6.14 20.35
N ASN A 162 5.42 -6.86 19.28
CA ASN A 162 5.06 -8.27 19.34
C ASN A 162 6.32 -9.16 19.43
N PRO A 163 6.51 -9.91 20.55
CA PRO A 163 7.73 -10.70 20.76
C PRO A 163 7.89 -11.85 19.77
N VAL A 164 6.78 -12.38 19.23
CA VAL A 164 6.80 -13.46 18.23
C VAL A 164 7.33 -12.93 16.90
N ILE A 165 6.86 -11.75 16.48
CA ILE A 165 7.34 -11.07 15.27
C ILE A 165 8.81 -10.68 15.46
N GLN A 166 9.19 -10.07 16.60
CA GLN A 166 10.59 -9.74 16.89
C GLN A 166 11.51 -10.95 16.76
N LYS A 167 11.15 -12.08 17.37
CA LYS A 167 11.94 -13.33 17.32
C LYS A 167 12.09 -13.84 15.88
N LYS A 168 11.02 -13.74 15.09
CA LYS A 168 11.04 -14.13 13.67
C LYS A 168 11.95 -13.22 12.85
N ILE A 169 11.87 -11.90 13.03
CA ILE A 169 12.76 -10.93 12.37
C ILE A 169 14.22 -11.23 12.72
N LYS A 170 14.56 -11.41 14.01
CA LYS A 170 15.92 -11.79 14.45
C LYS A 170 16.40 -13.08 13.79
N LYS A 171 15.53 -14.10 13.67
CA LYS A 171 15.88 -15.36 13.00
C LYS A 171 16.14 -15.18 11.49
N ILE A 172 15.39 -14.30 10.84
CA ILE A 172 15.60 -13.99 9.41
C ILE A 172 16.94 -13.29 9.24
N LEU A 173 17.20 -12.22 10.01
CA LEU A 173 18.43 -11.43 9.91
C LEU A 173 19.70 -12.22 10.28
N LYS A 174 19.62 -13.25 11.11
CA LYS A 174 20.76 -14.14 11.43
C LYS A 174 21.12 -15.13 10.32
N LYS A 175 20.21 -15.36 9.37
CA LYS A 175 20.42 -16.26 8.22
C LYS A 175 21.00 -15.53 7.00
N SER A 176 21.23 -14.22 7.12
CA SER A 176 21.77 -13.36 6.07
C SER A 176 23.28 -13.27 6.18
#